data_AF-A0A7J8YYT7-F1
#
_entry.id   AF-A0A7J8YYT7-F1
#
_cell.length_a   1.000
_cell.length_b   1.000
_cell.length_c   1.000
_cell.angle_alpha   90.00
_cell.angle_beta   90.00
_cell.angle_gamma   90.00
#
_symmetry.space_group_name_H-M   'P 1'
#
loop_
_entity.id
_entity.type
_entity.pdbx_description
1 polymer ?
#
loop_
_entity_poly.entity_id
_entity_poly.type
_entity_poly.pdbx_seq_one_letter_code
_entity_poly.pdbx_strand_id
1 'polypeptide(L)'
;MEHITASEVAGFGVGTLLLCATIAAPKVDAFISASQRSSLGLCKRCGDLRMIACSRCRGTGLIKANGPFSFNLIDNLYQSEEIKVKSVGCTKCQARGHFSCPDCSNTSTS
;
A
#
# COMPACT_ATOMS: atom_id res chain seq x y z
N MET A 1 41.12 -20.44 -11.53
CA MET A 1 39.73 -20.74 -11.91
C MET A 1 38.98 -20.86 -10.59
N GLU A 2 38.27 -19.81 -10.19
CA GLU A 2 37.62 -19.70 -8.87
C GLU A 2 36.45 -20.70 -8.82
N HIS A 3 36.61 -21.81 -8.11
CA HIS A 3 35.57 -22.84 -8.00
C HIS A 3 34.52 -22.41 -6.99
N ILE A 4 33.31 -22.10 -7.48
CA ILE A 4 32.11 -21.98 -6.64
C ILE A 4 31.97 -23.29 -5.85
N THR A 5 31.96 -23.18 -4.53
CA THR A 5 31.86 -24.35 -3.64
C THR A 5 30.41 -24.83 -3.59
N ALA A 6 30.17 -26.13 -3.46
CA ALA A 6 28.82 -26.71 -3.39
C ALA A 6 27.93 -26.04 -2.32
N SER A 7 28.53 -25.61 -1.21
CA SER A 7 27.85 -24.87 -0.14
C SER A 7 27.37 -23.48 -0.57
N GLU A 8 28.08 -22.81 -1.50
CA GLU A 8 27.70 -21.51 -2.02
C GLU A 8 26.50 -21.62 -2.97
N VAL A 9 26.48 -22.64 -3.84
CA VAL A 9 25.32 -22.98 -4.68
C VAL A 9 24.08 -23.32 -3.85
N ALA A 10 24.25 -24.07 -2.76
CA ALA A 10 23.15 -24.40 -1.85
C ALA A 10 22.62 -23.14 -1.14
N GLY A 11 23.51 -22.25 -0.72
CA GLY A 11 23.15 -20.95 -0.15
C GLY A 11 22.36 -20.08 -1.12
N PHE A 12 22.78 -20.00 -2.39
CA PHE A 12 22.04 -19.28 -3.43
C PHE A 12 20.66 -19.90 -3.71
N GLY A 13 20.57 -21.24 -3.73
CA GLY A 13 19.29 -21.94 -3.92
C GLY A 13 18.29 -21.67 -2.79
N VAL A 14 18.72 -21.84 -1.54
CA VAL A 14 17.84 -21.59 -0.39
C VAL A 14 17.50 -20.09 -0.27
N GLY A 15 18.47 -19.21 -0.52
CA GLY A 15 18.26 -17.76 -0.49
C GLY A 15 17.25 -17.28 -1.54
N THR A 16 17.36 -17.77 -2.79
CA THR A 16 16.40 -17.43 -3.85
C THR A 16 15.01 -17.98 -3.58
N LEU A 17 14.90 -19.21 -3.06
CA LEU A 17 13.61 -19.79 -2.67
C LEU A 17 12.89 -18.96 -1.60
N LEU A 18 13.61 -18.56 -0.54
CA LEU A 18 13.07 -17.71 0.53
C LEU A 18 12.65 -16.33 0.00
N LEU A 19 13.43 -15.74 -0.90
CA LEU A 19 13.07 -14.48 -1.53
C LEU A 19 11.78 -14.61 -2.36
N CYS A 20 11.64 -15.68 -3.14
CA CYS A 20 10.41 -15.95 -3.87
C CYS A 20 9.20 -16.16 -2.94
N ALA A 21 9.39 -16.90 -1.84
CA ALA A 21 8.34 -17.13 -0.84
C ALA A 21 7.86 -15.83 -0.18
N THR A 22 8.79 -14.94 0.19
CA THR A 22 8.46 -13.64 0.79
C THR A 22 7.73 -12.71 -0.18
N ILE A 23 8.04 -12.75 -1.47
CA ILE A 23 7.31 -11.97 -2.50
C ILE A 23 5.93 -12.57 -2.79
N ALA A 24 5.80 -13.90 -2.76
CA ALA A 24 4.56 -14.60 -3.08
C ALA A 24 3.53 -14.56 -1.95
N ALA A 25 3.96 -14.59 -0.68
CA ALA A 25 3.05 -14.66 0.46
C ALA A 25 2.02 -13.50 0.52
N PRO A 26 2.39 -12.22 0.36
CA PRO A 26 1.42 -11.11 0.36
C PRO A 26 0.45 -11.15 -0.82
N LYS A 27 0.89 -11.69 -1.97
CA LYS A 27 0.01 -11.86 -3.14
C LYS A 27 -1.09 -12.86 -2.84
N VAL A 28 -0.74 -14.01 -2.27
CA VAL A 28 -1.71 -15.06 -1.92
C VAL A 28 -2.70 -14.53 -0.87
N ASP A 29 -2.22 -13.87 0.17
CA ASP A 29 -3.09 -13.28 1.20
C ASP A 29 -4.08 -12.25 0.60
N ALA A 30 -3.61 -11.41 -0.33
CA ALA A 30 -4.47 -10.47 -1.05
C ALA A 30 -5.53 -11.17 -1.91
N PHE A 31 -5.18 -12.29 -2.57
CA PHE A 31 -6.14 -13.09 -3.35
C PHE A 31 -7.21 -13.75 -2.47
N ILE A 32 -6.82 -14.31 -1.32
CA ILE A 32 -7.77 -14.92 -0.39
C ILE A 32 -8.69 -13.86 0.21
N SER A 33 -8.13 -12.73 0.63
CA SER A 33 -8.91 -11.58 1.10
C SER A 33 -9.90 -11.07 0.04
N ALA A 34 -9.49 -10.97 -1.22
CA ALA A 34 -10.38 -10.56 -2.32
C ALA A 34 -11.49 -11.59 -2.59
N SER A 35 -11.19 -12.87 -2.48
CA SER A 35 -12.14 -13.97 -2.68
C SER A 35 -13.19 -14.00 -1.56
N GLN A 36 -12.79 -13.86 -0.30
CA GLN A 36 -13.72 -13.81 0.83
C GLN A 36 -14.64 -12.58 0.75
N ARG A 37 -14.10 -11.41 0.41
CA ARG A 37 -14.89 -10.19 0.21
C ARG A 37 -15.93 -10.31 -0.91
N SER A 38 -15.62 -11.09 -1.95
CA SER A 38 -16.55 -11.31 -3.07
C SER A 38 -17.75 -12.19 -2.67
N SER A 39 -17.57 -13.14 -1.75
CA SER A 39 -18.67 -13.97 -1.26
C SER A 39 -19.61 -13.23 -0.28
N LEU A 40 -19.12 -12.18 0.38
CA LEU A 40 -19.88 -11.38 1.35
C LEU A 40 -20.72 -10.26 0.71
N GLY A 41 -20.77 -10.19 -0.62
CA GLY A 41 -21.54 -9.15 -1.34
C GLY A 41 -20.98 -7.74 -1.17
N LEU A 42 -19.73 -7.60 -0.73
CA LEU A 42 -19.14 -6.28 -0.49
C LEU A 42 -18.94 -5.51 -1.80
N CYS A 43 -19.02 -4.19 -1.74
CA CYS A 43 -18.73 -3.32 -2.86
C CYS A 43 -17.35 -3.63 -3.45
N LYS A 44 -17.30 -4.00 -4.73
CA LYS A 44 -16.04 -4.33 -5.42
C LYS A 44 -15.07 -3.14 -5.52
N ARG A 45 -15.57 -1.90 -5.42
CA ARG A 45 -14.73 -0.69 -5.46
C ARG A 45 -14.15 -0.29 -4.12
N CYS A 46 -14.95 -0.30 -3.05
CA CYS A 46 -14.51 0.22 -1.74
C CYS A 46 -14.43 -0.85 -0.64
N GLY A 47 -14.83 -2.09 -0.90
CA GLY A 47 -14.91 -3.15 0.10
C GLY A 47 -15.84 -2.80 1.27
N ASP A 48 -16.95 -2.11 0.99
CA ASP A 48 -17.93 -1.57 1.95
C ASP A 48 -17.43 -0.55 2.98
N LEU A 49 -16.20 -0.04 2.80
CA LEU A 49 -15.70 1.09 3.59
C LEU A 49 -16.47 2.40 3.31
N ARG A 50 -17.29 2.44 2.25
CA ARG A 50 -18.03 3.62 1.74
C ARG A 50 -17.15 4.83 1.42
N MET A 51 -15.83 4.68 1.50
CA MET A 51 -14.83 5.70 1.25
C MET A 51 -13.68 5.11 0.43
N ILE A 52 -13.14 5.91 -0.48
CA ILE A 52 -12.02 5.57 -1.35
C ILE A 52 -10.90 6.57 -1.09
N ALA A 53 -9.69 6.08 -0.81
CA ALA A 53 -8.54 6.93 -0.59
C ALA A 53 -8.28 7.84 -1.80
N CYS A 54 -7.97 9.11 -1.53
CA CYS A 54 -7.66 10.07 -2.58
C CYS A 54 -6.35 9.68 -3.25
N SER A 55 -6.38 9.40 -4.56
CA SER A 55 -5.20 8.98 -5.31
C SER A 55 -4.05 9.99 -5.31
N ARG A 56 -4.35 11.28 -5.05
CA ARG A 56 -3.35 12.36 -5.05
C ARG A 56 -2.55 12.44 -3.76
N CYS A 57 -3.20 12.29 -2.60
CA CYS A 57 -2.55 12.31 -1.28
C CYS A 57 -2.45 10.92 -0.63
N ARG A 58 -2.86 9.85 -1.33
CA ARG A 58 -2.83 8.46 -0.85
C ARG A 58 -3.49 8.25 0.52
N GLY A 59 -4.54 9.02 0.84
CA GLY A 59 -5.24 8.88 2.12
C GLY A 59 -4.86 9.92 3.19
N THR A 60 -3.75 10.65 3.05
CA THR A 60 -3.23 11.51 4.13
C THR A 60 -3.95 12.86 4.25
N GLY A 61 -4.70 13.27 3.23
CA GLY A 61 -5.26 14.62 3.14
C GLY A 61 -4.23 15.72 2.86
N LEU A 62 -2.94 15.39 2.83
CA LEU A 62 -1.84 16.34 2.72
C LEU A 62 -0.93 15.95 1.55
N ILE A 63 -0.48 16.94 0.80
CA ILE A 63 0.57 16.77 -0.20
C ILE A 63 1.85 17.32 0.40
N LYS A 64 2.84 16.44 0.58
CA LYS A 64 4.19 16.86 0.98
C LYS A 64 4.77 17.66 -0.18
N ALA A 65 5.02 18.94 0.03
CA ALA A 65 5.64 19.80 -0.98
C ALA A 65 7.14 19.47 -1.04
N ASN A 66 7.53 18.33 -1.63
CA ASN A 66 8.86 18.17 -2.21
C ASN A 66 9.01 16.93 -3.11
N GLY A 67 9.26 17.17 -4.39
CA GLY A 67 10.08 16.35 -5.29
C GLY A 67 9.53 14.98 -5.79
N PRO A 68 9.79 14.60 -7.05
CA PRO A 68 9.30 13.36 -7.66
C PRO A 68 9.92 12.04 -7.15
N PHE A 69 10.74 12.04 -6.08
CA PHE A 69 11.52 10.88 -5.65
C PHE A 69 11.51 10.60 -4.12
N SER A 70 10.38 10.78 -3.43
CA SER A 70 10.27 10.30 -2.04
C SER A 70 9.85 8.83 -1.98
N PHE A 71 10.84 7.94 -2.12
CA PHE A 71 10.69 6.54 -1.74
C PHE A 71 10.27 6.46 -0.27
N ASN A 72 9.08 5.91 -0.03
CA ASN A 72 8.51 5.62 1.29
C ASN A 72 9.22 4.39 1.91
N LEU A 73 10.56 4.39 1.97
CA LEU A 73 11.32 3.26 2.54
C LEU A 73 11.87 3.56 3.96
N ILE A 74 11.92 4.83 4.39
CA ILE A 74 12.55 5.23 5.68
C ILE A 74 11.56 5.86 6.67
N ASP A 75 10.27 5.97 6.32
CA ASP A 75 9.28 6.73 7.13
C ASP A 75 9.01 6.14 8.54
N ASN A 76 9.47 4.93 8.85
CA ASN A 76 9.33 4.32 10.18
C ASN A 76 10.60 4.38 11.07
N LEU A 77 11.74 4.90 10.59
CA LEU A 77 13.00 4.89 11.37
C LEU A 77 13.48 6.26 11.85
N TYR A 78 12.85 7.36 11.41
CA TYR A 78 13.24 8.72 11.78
C TYR A 78 12.03 9.49 12.34
N GLN A 79 11.44 8.97 13.42
CA GLN A 79 10.59 9.76 14.31
C GLN A 79 11.46 10.61 15.25
N SER A 80 12.36 11.40 14.69
CA SER A 80 13.06 12.46 15.40
C SER A 80 13.64 13.42 14.37
N GLU A 81 13.55 14.71 14.66
CA GLU A 81 14.04 15.84 13.86
C GLU A 81 12.99 16.42 12.89
N GLU A 82 12.39 17.51 13.38
CA GLU A 82 11.39 18.37 12.77
C GLU A 82 11.87 18.99 11.44
N ILE A 83 11.96 18.20 10.38
CA ILE A 83 11.95 18.79 9.03
C ILE A 83 10.52 19.27 8.82
N LYS A 84 10.30 20.56 9.06
CA LYS A 84 9.05 21.30 8.82
C LYS A 84 8.76 21.34 7.32
N VAL A 85 8.53 20.18 6.72
CA VAL A 85 8.13 20.06 5.32
C VAL A 85 6.74 20.63 5.26
N LYS A 86 6.60 21.79 4.61
CA LYS A 86 5.32 22.46 4.40
C LYS A 86 4.39 21.47 3.68
N SER A 87 3.52 20.84 4.46
CA SER A 87 2.46 19.99 3.93
C SER A 87 1.31 20.91 3.54
N VAL A 88 0.91 20.83 2.28
CA VAL A 88 -0.22 21.61 1.76
C VAL A 88 -1.45 20.71 1.73
N GLY A 89 -2.59 21.24 2.17
CA GLY A 89 -3.88 20.54 2.07
C GLY A 89 -4.12 20.07 0.64
N CYS A 90 -4.47 18.80 0.48
CA CYS A 90 -4.75 18.24 -0.84
C CYS A 90 -6.04 18.87 -1.37
N THR A 91 -5.92 19.74 -2.38
CA THR A 91 -7.06 20.44 -2.98
C THR A 91 -8.07 19.48 -3.61
N LYS A 92 -7.59 18.34 -4.14
CA LYS A 92 -8.42 17.34 -4.81
C LYS A 92 -9.48 16.74 -3.88
N CYS A 93 -9.10 16.41 -2.64
CA CYS A 93 -10.01 15.87 -1.63
C CYS A 93 -10.34 16.88 -0.53
N GLN A 94 -10.03 18.17 -0.74
CA GLN A 94 -10.21 19.24 0.25
C GLN A 94 -9.66 18.87 1.63
N ALA A 95 -8.42 18.36 1.66
CA ALA A 95 -7.74 17.87 2.86
C ALA A 95 -8.40 16.70 3.62
N ARG A 96 -9.47 16.09 3.11
CA ARG A 96 -10.11 14.91 3.74
C ARG A 96 -9.31 13.63 3.63
N GLY A 97 -8.49 13.49 2.60
CA GLY A 97 -7.72 12.27 2.33
C GLY A 97 -8.50 11.19 1.57
N HIS A 98 -9.81 11.30 1.46
CA HIS A 98 -10.67 10.30 0.82
C HIS A 98 -11.86 10.95 0.11
N PHE A 99 -12.56 10.15 -0.70
CA PHE A 99 -13.84 10.46 -1.35
C PHE A 99 -14.87 9.44 -0.92
N SER A 100 -16.16 9.78 -0.93
CA SER A 100 -17.20 8.77 -0.76
C SER A 100 -17.21 7.82 -1.95
N CYS A 101 -17.44 6.53 -1.71
CA CYS A 101 -17.55 5.55 -2.79
C CYS A 101 -18.78 5.87 -3.64
N PRO A 102 -18.64 6.15 -4.95
CA PRO A 102 -19.78 6.53 -5.79
C PRO A 102 -20.83 5.41 -5.91
N ASP A 103 -20.42 4.15 -5.72
CA ASP A 103 -21.30 2.99 -5.83
C ASP A 103 -22.08 2.73 -4.52
N CYS A 104 -21.69 3.35 -3.40
CA CYS A 104 -22.29 3.10 -2.06
C CYS A 104 -22.72 4.37 -1.33
N SER A 105 -22.31 5.56 -1.77
CA SER A 105 -22.53 6.80 -1.03
C SER A 105 -24.01 7.22 -0.98
N ASN A 106 -24.83 6.66 -1.86
CA ASN A 106 -26.25 6.96 -1.97
C ASN A 106 -27.15 5.80 -1.51
N THR A 107 -26.57 4.66 -1.12
CA THR A 107 -27.33 3.54 -0.56
C THR A 107 -27.49 3.76 0.95
N SER A 108 -28.24 4.80 1.30
CA SER A 108 -29.06 4.80 2.52
C SER A 108 -30.34 4.04 2.18
N THR A 109 -30.25 2.73 2.13
CA THR A 109 -31.40 1.83 1.98
C THR A 109 -31.18 0.75 3.04
N SER A 110 -31.67 1.03 4.26
CA SER A 110 -32.95 0.56 4.83
C SER A 110 -32.76 -0.77 5.53
#